data_AF-A0A358STE4-F1
#
_entry.id   AF-A0A358STE4-F1
#
_cell.length_a   1.000
_cell.length_b   1.000
_cell.length_c   1.000
_cell.angle_alpha   90.00
_cell.angle_beta   90.00
_cell.angle_gamma   90.00
#
_symmetry.space_group_name_H-M   'P 1'
#
loop_
_entity.id
_entity.type
_entity.pdbx_description
1 polymer ?
#
loop_
_entity_poly.entity_id
_entity_poly.type
_entity_poly.pdbx_seq_one_letter_code
_entity_poly.pdbx_strand_id
1 'polypeptide(L)'
;MPHPESGVGRPSPETGDADEADETVQLARSGEPGRGRGHRFLLPLATYAVCQLIFLFWWGAFYPGLMNRDSIIYMQHVTTGPWVANHSVLYDSMVLLSLRWTGDLGALTLFQTIAMSAALAYTVAAFRRLGVPGWATAVAAVIVAALPPTGSFIIFIWKDVPFAICACLVVPTTAHLISLRGGPRWQRDRRVTGLIAALFLELLGVCLFRQDGFLVAGVAAVALAALIGRVRIRVTAVAAVAIGLTFLLKIVVYPAVGILPADSSLTYGPAWADIAVAYAKSPSSFSTADKDLLKRVAPLAEWKDSADCYDADSTDYATNLTKRALRQTGPLFSLWLQLLRRH
;
A
#
# COMPACT_ATOMS: atom_id res chain seq x y z
N MET A 1 57.61 4.74 87.98
CA MET A 1 57.81 5.06 86.56
C MET A 1 56.65 5.92 86.08
N PRO A 2 56.88 7.22 85.85
CA PRO A 2 55.93 8.09 85.15
C PRO A 2 56.52 8.60 83.83
N HIS A 3 55.69 8.66 82.78
CA HIS A 3 55.88 9.49 81.58
C HIS A 3 54.52 9.63 80.85
N PRO A 4 54.32 10.68 80.04
CA PRO A 4 53.26 11.66 80.29
C PRO A 4 52.45 12.04 79.02
N GLU A 5 51.73 13.17 79.13
CA GLU A 5 51.29 14.10 78.06
C GLU A 5 50.01 13.76 77.28
N SER A 6 48.92 14.52 77.49
CA SER A 6 48.54 15.81 76.85
C SER A 6 48.00 15.63 75.42
N GLY A 7 46.90 16.18 74.96
CA GLY A 7 45.92 17.11 75.51
C GLY A 7 44.87 17.45 74.43
N VAL A 8 43.78 18.07 74.88
CA VAL A 8 43.02 19.16 74.22
C VAL A 8 42.37 18.94 72.84
N GLY A 9 41.06 19.20 72.79
CA GLY A 9 40.44 19.96 71.69
C GLY A 9 39.39 19.22 70.86
N ARG A 10 38.10 19.39 71.18
CA ARG A 10 37.04 19.37 70.16
C ARG A 10 36.90 20.78 69.55
N PRO A 11 36.53 20.88 68.27
CA PRO A 11 35.20 21.44 68.00
C PRO A 11 34.41 20.71 66.90
N SER A 12 33.14 21.13 66.84
CA SER A 12 31.93 20.74 66.11
C SER A 12 32.01 20.66 64.57
N PRO A 13 30.95 20.17 63.88
CA PRO A 13 30.99 19.70 62.50
C PRO A 13 30.70 20.81 61.48
N GLU A 14 31.47 20.84 60.40
CA GLU A 14 31.16 21.64 59.21
C GLU A 14 30.10 20.94 58.37
N THR A 15 28.96 21.62 58.23
CA THR A 15 27.93 21.39 57.22
C THR A 15 28.20 22.32 56.03
N GLY A 16 28.62 21.77 54.91
CA GLY A 16 28.79 22.50 53.65
C GLY A 16 29.52 21.62 52.66
N ASP A 17 28.80 21.12 51.64
CA ASP A 17 29.32 20.62 50.34
C ASP A 17 28.32 19.72 49.60
N ALA A 18 27.17 19.38 50.18
CA ALA A 18 26.17 18.54 49.51
C ALA A 18 25.13 19.32 48.68
N ASP A 19 24.97 20.63 48.89
CA ASP A 19 23.89 21.42 48.25
C ASP A 19 24.31 22.02 46.88
N GLU A 20 25.60 22.36 46.71
CA GLU A 20 26.07 23.06 45.50
C GLU A 20 26.20 22.14 44.26
N ALA A 21 26.40 20.85 44.49
CA ALA A 21 26.46 19.83 43.43
C ALA A 21 25.07 19.41 42.93
N ASP A 22 24.02 19.52 43.75
CA ASP A 22 22.65 19.19 43.33
C ASP A 22 21.99 20.38 42.61
N GLU A 23 22.37 21.62 42.97
CA GLU A 23 21.89 22.84 42.32
C GLU A 23 22.43 22.98 40.89
N THR A 24 23.71 22.64 40.65
CA THR A 24 24.31 22.66 39.30
C THR A 24 23.73 21.56 38.37
N VAL A 25 23.28 20.43 38.92
CA VAL A 25 22.59 19.36 38.16
C VAL A 25 21.11 19.70 37.93
N GLN A 26 20.47 20.44 38.82
CA GLN A 26 19.11 20.95 38.63
C GLN A 26 19.05 22.12 37.63
N LEU A 27 20.04 23.02 37.61
CA LEU A 27 20.15 24.11 36.63
C LEU A 27 20.45 23.63 35.21
N ALA A 28 21.05 22.44 35.04
CA ALA A 28 21.22 21.81 33.73
C ALA A 28 19.94 21.13 33.19
N ARG A 29 18.89 20.99 34.01
CA ARG A 29 17.61 20.36 33.64
C ARG A 29 16.46 21.35 33.36
N SER A 30 16.69 22.65 33.52
CA SER A 30 15.71 23.70 33.24
C SER A 30 15.83 24.29 31.81
N GLY A 31 16.18 23.46 30.83
CA GLY A 31 16.14 23.81 29.41
C GLY A 31 14.69 23.99 28.91
N GLU A 32 14.23 25.24 28.90
CA GLU A 32 13.10 25.83 28.18
C GLU A 32 11.90 24.92 27.78
N PRO A 33 10.80 24.94 28.56
CA PRO A 33 9.53 24.38 28.11
C PRO A 33 8.81 25.39 27.21
N GLY A 34 9.06 25.39 25.90
CA GLY A 34 8.23 26.19 24.99
C GLY A 34 8.54 26.14 23.48
N ARG A 35 9.80 26.05 23.06
CA ARG A 35 10.19 26.28 21.65
C ARG A 35 10.17 25.05 20.73
N GLY A 36 9.98 23.85 21.30
CA GLY A 36 10.23 22.57 20.62
C GLY A 36 9.05 21.88 19.95
N ARG A 37 7.79 22.31 20.14
CA ARG A 37 6.62 21.64 19.52
C ARG A 37 6.38 22.06 18.07
N GLY A 38 6.52 23.35 17.75
CA GLY A 38 6.30 23.86 16.39
C GLY A 38 7.24 23.25 15.36
N HIS A 39 8.55 23.26 15.65
CA HIS A 39 9.60 22.73 14.76
C HIS A 39 9.46 21.24 14.43
N ARG A 40 8.79 20.44 15.28
CA ARG A 40 8.59 19.01 15.03
C ARG A 40 7.61 18.72 13.90
N PHE A 41 6.66 19.63 13.65
CA PHE A 41 5.64 19.47 12.60
C PHE A 41 5.93 20.32 11.35
N LEU A 42 6.78 21.34 11.45
CA LEU A 42 7.15 22.19 10.32
C LEU A 42 7.73 21.39 9.15
N LEU A 43 8.63 20.44 9.39
CA LEU A 43 9.26 19.70 8.29
C LEU A 43 8.28 18.75 7.57
N PRO A 44 7.49 17.90 8.24
CA PRO A 44 6.43 17.14 7.58
C PRO A 44 5.42 18.03 6.84
N LEU A 45 5.01 19.16 7.43
CA LEU A 45 4.08 20.08 6.81
C LEU A 45 4.67 20.77 5.56
N ALA A 46 5.93 21.18 5.62
CA ALA A 46 6.64 21.71 4.46
C ALA A 46 6.79 20.64 3.36
N THR A 47 7.08 19.39 3.74
CA THR A 47 7.14 18.27 2.79
C THR A 47 5.79 18.05 2.13
N TYR A 48 4.70 18.05 2.91
CA TYR A 48 3.34 17.97 2.38
C TYR A 48 3.08 19.08 1.37
N ALA A 49 3.37 20.33 1.71
CA ALA A 49 3.14 21.47 0.84
C ALA A 49 3.93 21.36 -0.47
N VAL A 50 5.21 20.99 -0.41
CA VAL A 50 6.06 20.83 -1.60
C VAL A 50 5.56 19.68 -2.49
N CYS A 51 5.31 18.50 -1.92
CA CYS A 51 4.76 17.36 -2.69
C CYS A 51 3.40 17.71 -3.30
N GLN A 52 2.55 18.41 -2.54
CA GLN A 52 1.23 18.82 -3.02
C GLN A 52 1.35 19.83 -4.16
N LEU A 53 2.26 20.79 -4.10
CA LEU A 53 2.50 21.72 -5.20
C LEU A 53 2.97 20.99 -6.47
N ILE A 54 3.85 19.99 -6.34
CA ILE A 54 4.29 19.16 -7.47
C ILE A 54 3.10 18.39 -8.06
N PHE A 55 2.29 17.71 -7.24
CA PHE A 55 1.13 16.97 -7.75
C PHE A 55 0.03 17.89 -8.28
N LEU A 56 -0.16 19.09 -7.72
CA LEU A 56 -1.07 20.10 -8.26
C LEU A 56 -0.61 20.63 -9.61
N PHE A 57 0.70 20.74 -9.85
CA PHE A 57 1.24 21.07 -11.17
C PHE A 57 0.84 20.00 -12.19
N TRP A 58 1.04 18.71 -11.86
CA TRP A 58 0.57 17.61 -12.71
C TRP A 58 -0.94 17.60 -12.90
N TRP A 59 -1.71 17.74 -11.82
CA TRP A 59 -3.16 17.74 -11.84
C TRP A 59 -3.72 18.91 -12.66
N GLY A 60 -3.15 20.11 -12.53
CA GLY A 60 -3.54 21.28 -13.32
C GLY A 60 -3.19 21.15 -14.80
N ALA A 61 -2.05 20.55 -15.13
CA ALA A 61 -1.63 20.32 -16.51
C ALA A 61 -2.50 19.28 -17.25
N PHE A 62 -3.04 18.32 -16.52
CA PHE A 62 -3.80 17.19 -17.08
C PHE A 62 -5.21 17.09 -16.49
N TYR A 63 -5.80 18.21 -16.07
CA TYR A 63 -7.15 18.23 -15.52
C TYR A 63 -8.17 17.64 -16.52
N PRO A 64 -9.09 16.76 -16.11
CA PRO A 64 -9.41 16.35 -14.73
C PRO A 64 -8.62 15.14 -14.21
N GLY A 65 -7.70 14.60 -14.99
CA GLY A 65 -6.91 13.43 -14.70
C GLY A 65 -6.43 12.77 -15.98
N LEU A 66 -5.45 11.86 -15.85
CA LEU A 66 -5.04 11.02 -16.97
C LEU A 66 -5.95 9.79 -17.09
N MET A 67 -6.25 9.41 -18.33
CA MET A 67 -7.20 8.35 -18.64
C MET A 67 -6.63 7.36 -19.65
N ASN A 68 -6.97 6.10 -19.46
CA ASN A 68 -6.80 5.05 -20.46
C ASN A 68 -8.07 4.19 -20.53
N ARG A 69 -7.97 3.01 -21.14
CA ARG A 69 -9.07 2.06 -21.25
C ARG A 69 -9.69 1.70 -19.90
N ASP A 70 -8.90 1.45 -18.86
CA ASP A 70 -9.41 1.15 -17.53
C ASP A 70 -10.22 2.32 -16.96
N SER A 71 -9.72 3.55 -17.14
CA SER A 71 -10.42 4.76 -16.73
C SER A 71 -11.81 4.88 -17.36
N ILE A 72 -11.91 4.54 -18.65
CA ILE A 72 -13.18 4.54 -19.38
C ILE A 72 -14.11 3.44 -18.84
N ILE A 73 -13.59 2.26 -18.50
CA ILE A 73 -14.39 1.17 -17.93
C ILE A 73 -14.98 1.56 -16.57
N TYR A 74 -14.22 2.23 -15.68
CA TYR A 74 -14.77 2.72 -14.41
C TYR A 74 -15.91 3.72 -14.63
N MET A 75 -15.79 4.61 -15.62
CA MET A 75 -16.89 5.51 -15.98
C MET A 75 -18.10 4.74 -16.52
N GLN A 76 -17.89 3.74 -17.38
CA GLN A 76 -18.97 2.92 -17.93
C GLN A 76 -19.72 2.16 -16.83
N HIS A 77 -19.01 1.58 -15.86
CA HIS A 77 -19.62 0.92 -14.70
C HIS A 77 -20.60 1.84 -13.98
N VAL A 78 -20.19 3.08 -13.68
CA VAL A 78 -20.99 3.99 -12.87
C VAL A 78 -22.07 4.74 -13.64
N THR A 79 -21.95 4.88 -14.96
CA THR A 79 -22.89 5.63 -15.81
C THR A 79 -23.87 4.73 -16.57
N THR A 80 -23.38 3.69 -17.23
CA THR A 80 -24.19 2.78 -18.08
C THR A 80 -24.39 1.40 -17.45
N GLY A 81 -23.52 1.01 -16.51
CA GLY A 81 -23.51 -0.33 -15.92
C GLY A 81 -23.17 -1.44 -16.94
N PRO A 82 -23.26 -2.71 -16.52
CA PRO A 82 -23.42 -3.15 -15.12
C PRO A 82 -22.14 -2.90 -14.29
N TRP A 83 -22.28 -2.87 -12.96
CA TRP A 83 -21.12 -2.86 -12.06
C TRP A 83 -20.52 -4.27 -12.02
N VAL A 84 -19.21 -4.36 -12.22
CA VAL A 84 -18.48 -5.62 -12.21
C VAL A 84 -17.32 -5.54 -11.20
N ALA A 85 -17.22 -6.52 -10.32
CA ALA A 85 -16.26 -6.53 -9.22
C ALA A 85 -14.80 -6.79 -9.65
N ASN A 86 -14.51 -6.91 -10.96
CA ASN A 86 -13.15 -6.94 -11.52
C ASN A 86 -12.42 -5.61 -11.37
N HIS A 87 -13.19 -4.54 -11.47
CA HIS A 87 -12.81 -3.17 -11.17
C HIS A 87 -13.31 -2.88 -9.74
N SER A 88 -12.48 -2.22 -8.91
CA SER A 88 -12.78 -2.10 -7.49
C SER A 88 -14.12 -1.41 -7.27
N VAL A 89 -15.09 -2.09 -6.65
CA VAL A 89 -16.40 -1.52 -6.31
C VAL A 89 -16.27 -0.27 -5.44
N LEU A 90 -15.28 -0.26 -4.54
CA LEU A 90 -14.98 0.92 -3.73
C LEU A 90 -14.50 2.09 -4.61
N TYR A 91 -13.62 1.82 -5.59
CA TYR A 91 -13.17 2.84 -6.51
C TYR A 91 -14.29 3.34 -7.43
N ASP A 92 -15.11 2.45 -7.98
CA ASP A 92 -16.30 2.81 -8.77
C ASP A 92 -17.24 3.71 -7.94
N SER A 93 -17.40 3.42 -6.64
CA SER A 93 -18.16 4.30 -5.73
C SER A 93 -17.54 5.69 -5.59
N MET A 94 -16.22 5.80 -5.57
CA MET A 94 -15.51 7.08 -5.52
C MET A 94 -15.62 7.87 -6.83
N VAL A 95 -15.54 7.18 -7.97
CA VAL A 95 -15.79 7.76 -9.31
C VAL A 95 -17.21 8.32 -9.37
N LEU A 96 -18.21 7.51 -9.00
CA LEU A 96 -19.60 7.93 -8.95
C LEU A 96 -19.80 9.15 -8.03
N LEU A 97 -19.17 9.15 -6.86
CA LEU A 97 -19.27 10.26 -5.90
C LEU A 97 -18.68 11.55 -6.49
N SER A 98 -17.52 11.48 -7.14
CA SER A 98 -16.89 12.63 -7.81
C SER A 98 -17.80 13.22 -8.87
N LEU A 99 -18.36 12.37 -9.74
CA LEU A 99 -19.29 12.77 -10.80
C LEU A 99 -20.57 13.39 -10.22
N ARG A 100 -21.15 12.80 -9.16
CA ARG A 100 -22.36 13.33 -8.52
C ARG A 100 -22.12 14.65 -7.80
N TRP A 101 -20.95 14.84 -7.21
CA TRP A 101 -20.65 16.02 -6.42
C TRP A 101 -20.23 17.21 -7.30
N THR A 102 -19.31 16.99 -8.24
CA THR A 102 -18.69 18.07 -9.01
C THR A 102 -19.06 18.08 -10.49
N GLY A 103 -19.73 17.03 -10.98
CA GLY A 103 -19.99 16.84 -12.41
C GLY A 103 -18.76 16.33 -13.19
N ASP A 104 -17.64 16.07 -12.50
CA ASP A 104 -16.37 15.74 -13.12
C ASP A 104 -15.51 14.82 -12.21
N LEU A 105 -14.39 14.34 -12.74
CA LEU A 105 -13.41 13.46 -12.08
C LEU A 105 -12.26 14.22 -11.41
N GLY A 106 -12.18 15.53 -11.59
CA GLY A 106 -11.13 16.36 -11.00
C GLY A 106 -11.11 16.30 -9.48
N ALA A 107 -12.26 16.15 -8.82
CA ALA A 107 -12.31 15.99 -7.36
C ALA A 107 -11.66 14.67 -6.93
N LEU A 108 -11.96 13.55 -7.61
CA LEU A 108 -11.35 12.25 -7.33
C LEU A 108 -9.82 12.32 -7.40
N THR A 109 -9.29 12.82 -8.51
CA THR A 109 -7.83 12.91 -8.72
C THR A 109 -7.19 13.95 -7.80
N LEU A 110 -7.88 15.04 -7.45
CA LEU A 110 -7.41 15.99 -6.45
C LEU A 110 -7.27 15.32 -5.06
N PHE A 111 -8.26 14.53 -4.62
CA PHE A 111 -8.15 13.78 -3.36
C PHE A 111 -7.01 12.75 -3.40
N GLN A 112 -6.74 12.13 -4.55
CA GLN A 112 -5.58 11.25 -4.73
C GLN A 112 -4.26 12.02 -4.49
N THR A 113 -4.11 13.22 -5.05
CA THR A 113 -2.92 14.06 -4.81
C THR A 113 -2.74 14.42 -3.34
N ILE A 114 -3.82 14.86 -2.68
CA ILE A 114 -3.82 15.24 -1.27
C ILE A 114 -3.43 14.06 -0.39
N ALA A 115 -4.04 12.89 -0.65
CA ALA A 115 -3.78 11.68 0.13
C ALA A 115 -2.34 11.18 -0.05
N MET A 116 -1.79 11.22 -1.26
CA MET A 116 -0.40 10.82 -1.50
C MET A 116 0.60 11.80 -0.86
N SER A 117 0.37 13.11 -0.99
CA SER A 117 1.19 14.13 -0.30
C SER A 117 1.17 13.94 1.21
N ALA A 118 0.00 13.64 1.79
CA ALA A 118 -0.14 13.36 3.21
C ALA A 118 0.60 12.07 3.62
N ALA A 119 0.54 11.01 2.81
CA ALA A 119 1.27 9.77 3.04
C ALA A 119 2.79 9.99 3.05
N LEU A 120 3.31 10.74 2.07
CA LEU A 120 4.74 11.09 1.99
C LEU A 120 5.20 11.95 3.18
N ALA A 121 4.40 12.95 3.56
CA ALA A 121 4.68 13.76 4.75
C ALA A 121 4.63 12.95 6.06
N TYR A 122 3.68 12.01 6.16
CA TYR A 122 3.60 11.11 7.30
C TYR A 122 4.80 10.17 7.38
N THR A 123 5.34 9.72 6.25
CA THR A 123 6.63 9.00 6.16
C THR A 123 7.77 9.80 6.78
N VAL A 124 7.91 11.08 6.45
CA VAL A 124 8.92 11.94 7.09
C VAL A 124 8.72 11.99 8.60
N ALA A 125 7.47 12.19 9.06
CA ALA A 125 7.16 12.27 10.49
C ALA A 125 7.45 10.95 11.23
N ALA A 126 7.10 9.81 10.64
CA ALA A 126 7.26 8.49 11.25
C ALA A 126 8.73 8.06 11.33
N PHE A 127 9.51 8.24 10.27
CA PHE A 127 10.93 7.85 10.24
C PHE A 127 11.78 8.74 11.14
N ARG A 128 11.42 10.03 11.30
CA ARG A 128 12.06 10.92 12.30
C ARG A 128 11.91 10.38 13.72
N ARG A 129 10.79 9.73 14.05
CA ARG A 129 10.59 9.09 15.37
C ARG A 129 11.48 7.87 15.57
N LEU A 130 12.00 7.29 14.49
CA LEU A 130 12.99 6.20 14.52
C LEU A 130 14.43 6.72 14.53
N GLY A 131 14.65 8.03 14.58
CA GLY A 131 15.99 8.63 14.59
C GLY A 131 16.60 8.88 13.23
N VAL A 132 15.87 8.63 12.13
CA VAL A 132 16.36 8.93 10.78
C VAL A 132 16.42 10.45 10.58
N PRO A 133 17.51 11.00 9.99
CA PRO A 133 17.60 12.44 9.71
C PRO A 133 16.42 12.92 8.89
N GLY A 134 15.60 13.79 9.48
CA GLY A 134 14.32 14.18 8.85
C GLY A 134 14.47 14.92 7.53
N TRP A 135 15.58 15.63 7.32
CA TRP A 135 15.86 16.28 6.04
C TRP A 135 16.08 15.25 4.93
N ALA A 136 16.76 14.12 5.22
CA ALA A 136 17.02 13.09 4.24
C ALA A 136 15.73 12.39 3.81
N THR A 137 14.83 12.10 4.76
CA THR A 137 13.51 11.54 4.42
C THR A 137 12.62 12.53 3.70
N ALA A 138 12.69 13.83 4.02
CA ALA A 138 11.98 14.88 3.30
C ALA A 138 12.47 15.01 1.85
N VAL A 139 13.79 15.04 1.64
CA VAL A 139 14.39 15.07 0.30
C VAL A 139 13.98 13.85 -0.51
N ALA A 140 14.05 12.64 0.08
CA ALA A 140 13.61 11.42 -0.59
C ALA A 140 12.12 11.47 -0.98
N ALA A 141 11.25 11.96 -0.09
CA ALA A 141 9.82 12.12 -0.37
C ALA A 141 9.55 13.10 -1.53
N VAL A 142 10.26 14.23 -1.56
CA VAL A 142 10.15 15.21 -2.65
C VAL A 142 10.67 14.65 -3.97
N ILE A 143 11.80 13.92 -3.95
CA ILE A 143 12.32 13.24 -5.14
C ILE A 143 11.28 12.26 -5.69
N VAL A 144 10.70 11.41 -4.83
CA VAL A 144 9.66 10.46 -5.24
C VAL A 144 8.46 11.18 -5.87
N ALA A 145 7.99 12.29 -5.27
CA ALA A 145 6.89 13.07 -5.84
C ALA A 145 7.26 13.74 -7.19
N ALA A 146 8.51 14.17 -7.34
CA ALA A 146 9.00 14.87 -8.54
C ALA A 146 9.28 13.93 -9.73
N LEU A 147 9.41 12.61 -9.50
CA LEU A 147 9.63 11.65 -10.58
C LEU A 147 8.41 11.64 -11.53
N PRO A 148 8.61 11.85 -12.85
CA PRO A 148 7.51 11.87 -13.81
C PRO A 148 6.58 10.65 -13.74
N PRO A 149 7.07 9.40 -13.60
CA PRO A 149 6.21 8.24 -13.44
C PRO A 149 5.27 8.34 -12.23
N THR A 150 5.72 8.91 -11.11
CA THR A 150 4.90 9.10 -9.92
C THR A 150 3.90 10.24 -10.13
N GLY A 151 4.36 11.37 -10.68
CA GLY A 151 3.50 12.51 -10.98
C GLY A 151 2.33 12.14 -11.89
N SER A 152 2.59 11.44 -13.00
CA SER A 152 1.55 10.95 -13.90
C SER A 152 0.68 9.89 -13.23
N PHE A 153 1.27 8.93 -12.52
CA PHE A 153 0.52 7.85 -11.87
C PHE A 153 -0.52 8.35 -10.89
N ILE A 154 -0.20 9.30 -10.01
CA ILE A 154 -1.11 9.78 -8.95
C ILE A 154 -2.36 10.49 -9.50
N ILE A 155 -2.28 11.04 -10.71
CA ILE A 155 -3.41 11.71 -11.36
C ILE A 155 -4.15 10.81 -12.36
N PHE A 156 -3.72 9.56 -12.55
CA PHE A 156 -4.49 8.60 -13.34
C PHE A 156 -5.77 8.22 -12.61
N ILE A 157 -6.84 8.04 -13.39
CA ILE A 157 -8.13 7.55 -12.91
C ILE A 157 -8.05 6.03 -12.87
N TRP A 158 -7.31 5.53 -11.89
CA TRP A 158 -7.08 4.11 -11.61
C TRP A 158 -7.31 3.78 -10.14
N LYS A 159 -7.91 2.60 -9.90
CA LYS A 159 -7.98 1.97 -8.57
C LYS A 159 -6.59 1.72 -7.96
N ASP A 160 -5.57 1.69 -8.81
CA ASP A 160 -4.18 1.41 -8.43
C ASP A 160 -3.55 2.55 -7.63
N VAL A 161 -4.03 3.78 -7.84
CA VAL A 161 -3.56 4.95 -7.10
C VAL A 161 -3.93 4.86 -5.62
N PRO A 162 -5.21 4.73 -5.22
CA PRO A 162 -5.55 4.58 -3.81
C PRO A 162 -5.04 3.26 -3.22
N PHE A 163 -4.91 2.19 -4.01
CA PHE A 163 -4.19 0.98 -3.59
C PHE A 163 -2.74 1.30 -3.18
N ALA A 164 -1.99 1.99 -4.03
CA ALA A 164 -0.61 2.36 -3.77
C ALA A 164 -0.49 3.31 -2.57
N ILE A 165 -1.42 4.25 -2.41
CA ILE A 165 -1.47 5.15 -1.24
C ILE A 165 -1.67 4.34 0.05
N CYS A 166 -2.64 3.41 0.08
CA CYS A 166 -2.86 2.53 1.24
C CYS A 166 -1.63 1.69 1.54
N ALA A 167 -1.00 1.08 0.52
CA ALA A 167 0.24 0.31 0.69
C ALA A 167 1.40 1.19 1.21
N CYS A 168 1.53 2.41 0.70
CA CYS A 168 2.53 3.37 1.15
C CYS A 168 2.31 3.77 2.62
N LEU A 169 1.06 3.88 3.09
CA LEU A 169 0.71 4.24 4.47
C LEU A 169 1.01 3.13 5.50
N VAL A 170 0.99 1.87 5.09
CA VAL A 170 1.38 0.74 5.97
C VAL A 170 2.79 0.93 6.54
N VAL A 171 3.72 1.46 5.73
CA VAL A 171 5.12 1.66 6.11
C VAL A 171 5.29 2.69 7.24
N PRO A 172 4.84 3.96 7.13
CA PRO A 172 4.93 4.92 8.21
C PRO A 172 4.08 4.55 9.43
N THR A 173 2.92 3.91 9.26
CA THR A 173 2.14 3.41 10.41
C THR A 173 2.91 2.35 11.19
N THR A 174 3.61 1.46 10.49
CA THR A 174 4.51 0.46 11.09
C THR A 174 5.71 1.10 11.76
N ALA A 175 6.38 2.05 11.10
CA ALA A 175 7.50 2.79 11.66
C ALA A 175 7.09 3.53 12.95
N HIS A 176 5.91 4.14 12.95
CA HIS A 176 5.35 4.80 14.11
C HIS A 176 5.06 3.80 15.25
N LEU A 177 4.48 2.63 14.95
CA LEU A 177 4.32 1.56 15.94
C LEU A 177 5.65 1.09 16.54
N ILE A 178 6.70 0.96 15.71
CA ILE A 178 8.05 0.59 16.16
C ILE A 178 8.60 1.64 17.13
N SER A 179 8.42 2.93 16.84
CA SER A 179 8.93 4.02 17.69
C SER A 179 8.35 4.02 19.11
N LEU A 180 7.19 3.38 19.33
CA LEU A 180 6.52 3.32 20.63
C LEU A 180 6.94 2.15 21.52
N ARG A 181 7.86 1.28 21.07
CA ARG A 181 8.19 0.01 21.75
C ARG A 181 8.92 0.12 23.09
N GLY A 182 9.37 1.30 23.49
CA GLY A 182 10.27 1.49 24.63
C GLY A 182 9.63 1.46 26.03
N GLY A 183 8.30 1.60 26.15
CA GLY A 183 7.64 1.75 27.45
C GLY A 183 7.13 0.44 28.08
N PRO A 184 7.06 0.34 29.43
CA PRO A 184 6.28 -0.70 30.10
C PRO A 184 4.81 -0.64 29.63
N ARG A 185 4.24 -1.80 29.26
CA ARG A 185 2.84 -1.91 28.77
C ARG A 185 2.49 -1.05 27.56
N TRP A 186 3.48 -0.68 26.72
CA TRP A 186 3.24 0.12 25.51
C TRP A 186 2.14 -0.49 24.60
N GLN A 187 1.94 -1.81 24.62
CA GLN A 187 0.91 -2.49 23.83
C GLN A 187 -0.53 -2.05 24.17
N ARG A 188 -0.74 -1.51 25.38
CA ARG A 188 -2.04 -1.02 25.87
C ARG A 188 -2.23 0.49 25.70
N ASP A 189 -1.24 1.19 25.14
CA ASP A 189 -1.35 2.61 24.84
C ASP A 189 -2.50 2.84 23.84
N ARG A 190 -3.32 3.87 24.10
CA ARG A 190 -4.37 4.31 23.18
C ARG A 190 -3.81 4.65 21.80
N ARG A 191 -2.58 5.18 21.73
CA ARG A 191 -1.86 5.48 20.48
C ARG A 191 -1.61 4.22 19.66
N VAL A 192 -1.21 3.13 20.31
CA VAL A 192 -1.00 1.83 19.64
C VAL A 192 -2.31 1.27 19.12
N THR A 193 -3.39 1.40 19.88
CA THR A 193 -4.72 0.97 19.41
C THR A 193 -5.19 1.80 18.21
N GLY A 194 -4.98 3.11 18.21
CA GLY A 194 -5.26 3.97 17.07
C GLY A 194 -4.44 3.61 15.83
N LEU A 195 -3.14 3.30 15.99
CA LEU A 195 -2.28 2.86 14.90
C LEU A 195 -2.65 1.48 14.36
N ILE A 196 -3.09 0.55 15.22
CA ILE A 196 -3.62 -0.76 14.78
C ILE A 196 -4.91 -0.57 13.98
N ALA A 197 -5.78 0.36 14.38
CA ALA A 197 -6.98 0.70 13.61
C ALA A 197 -6.65 1.37 12.27
N ALA A 198 -5.63 2.25 12.22
CA ALA A 198 -5.13 2.79 10.97
C ALA A 198 -4.59 1.68 10.05
N LEU A 199 -3.79 0.75 10.59
CA LEU A 199 -3.27 -0.41 9.87
C LEU A 199 -4.38 -1.30 9.33
N PHE A 200 -5.46 -1.49 10.09
CA PHE A 200 -6.66 -2.18 9.61
C PHE A 200 -7.25 -1.51 8.37
N LEU A 201 -7.45 -0.18 8.42
CA LEU A 201 -8.03 0.58 7.31
C LEU A 201 -7.11 0.59 6.08
N GLU A 202 -5.80 0.71 6.29
CA GLU A 202 -4.80 0.65 5.24
C GLU A 202 -4.81 -0.73 4.54
N LEU A 203 -4.76 -1.82 5.31
CA LEU A 203 -4.80 -3.18 4.76
C LEU A 203 -6.15 -3.51 4.13
N LEU A 204 -7.25 -3.00 4.69
CA LEU A 204 -8.57 -3.12 4.08
C LEU A 204 -8.61 -2.37 2.74
N GLY A 205 -8.06 -1.16 2.67
CA GLY A 205 -7.92 -0.41 1.42
C GLY A 205 -7.11 -1.17 0.37
N VAL A 206 -5.96 -1.73 0.75
CA VAL A 206 -5.14 -2.61 -0.12
C VAL A 206 -6.00 -3.74 -0.72
N CYS A 207 -6.81 -4.41 0.10
CA CYS A 207 -7.67 -5.51 -0.34
C CYS A 207 -8.91 -5.10 -1.14
N LEU A 208 -9.45 -3.90 -0.91
CA LEU A 208 -10.67 -3.41 -1.58
C LEU A 208 -10.36 -2.73 -2.92
N PHE A 209 -9.22 -2.03 -3.04
CA PHE A 209 -8.82 -1.37 -4.28
C PHE A 209 -8.24 -2.33 -5.32
N ARG A 210 -7.59 -3.42 -4.89
CA ARG A 210 -7.10 -4.46 -5.79
C ARG A 210 -7.65 -5.83 -5.46
N GLN A 211 -7.94 -6.61 -6.50
CA GLN A 211 -8.52 -7.94 -6.33
C GLN A 211 -7.56 -8.91 -5.64
N ASP A 212 -6.30 -8.81 -6.00
CA ASP A 212 -5.12 -9.52 -5.52
C ASP A 212 -4.50 -8.89 -4.26
N GLY A 213 -5.07 -7.78 -3.77
CA GLY A 213 -4.58 -7.08 -2.58
C GLY A 213 -4.56 -7.94 -1.31
N PHE A 214 -5.35 -9.02 -1.24
CA PHE A 214 -5.29 -9.96 -0.12
C PHE A 214 -3.94 -10.69 -0.01
N LEU A 215 -3.26 -10.95 -1.13
CA LEU A 215 -1.91 -11.54 -1.14
C LEU A 215 -0.91 -10.54 -0.56
N VAL A 216 -0.99 -9.29 -1.01
CA VAL A 216 -0.14 -8.20 -0.51
C VAL A 216 -0.37 -7.97 0.98
N ALA A 217 -1.64 -7.93 1.42
CA ALA A 217 -1.99 -7.82 2.83
C ALA A 217 -1.51 -9.03 3.65
N GLY A 218 -1.58 -10.26 3.10
CA GLY A 218 -1.07 -11.46 3.75
C GLY A 218 0.45 -11.44 3.95
N VAL A 219 1.20 -11.12 2.90
CA VAL A 219 2.67 -10.97 2.97
C VAL A 219 3.06 -9.86 3.94
N ALA A 220 2.38 -8.71 3.86
CA ALA A 220 2.57 -7.61 4.79
C ALA A 220 2.28 -8.06 6.23
N ALA A 221 1.20 -8.79 6.48
CA ALA A 221 0.86 -9.28 7.82
C ALA A 221 1.95 -10.20 8.40
N VAL A 222 2.53 -11.10 7.60
CA VAL A 222 3.63 -11.97 8.02
C VAL A 222 4.87 -11.13 8.37
N ALA A 223 5.26 -10.21 7.48
CA ALA A 223 6.40 -9.32 7.71
C ALA A 223 6.20 -8.47 8.97
N LEU A 224 5.02 -7.88 9.14
CA LEU A 224 4.68 -7.06 10.31
C LEU A 224 4.62 -7.88 11.59
N ALA A 225 4.10 -9.11 11.55
CA ALA A 225 4.08 -9.99 12.72
C ALA A 225 5.50 -10.36 13.19
N ALA A 226 6.41 -10.60 12.23
CA ALA A 226 7.82 -10.84 12.51
C ALA A 226 8.50 -9.59 13.09
N LEU A 227 8.19 -8.41 12.56
CA LEU A 227 8.75 -7.15 13.03
C LEU A 227 8.22 -6.77 14.42
N ILE A 228 6.91 -6.92 14.71
CA ILE A 228 6.21 -6.34 15.88
C ILE A 228 5.78 -7.40 16.92
N GLY A 229 6.75 -8.12 17.47
CA GLY A 229 6.55 -9.31 18.31
C GLY A 229 5.47 -9.20 19.40
N ARG A 230 5.46 -8.16 20.23
CA ARG A 230 4.52 -8.06 21.37
C ARG A 230 3.06 -7.73 21.02
N VAL A 231 2.79 -7.20 19.83
CA VAL A 231 1.43 -6.95 19.32
C VAL A 231 1.12 -7.78 18.07
N ARG A 232 1.95 -8.78 17.75
CA ARG A 232 1.82 -9.61 16.55
C ARG A 232 0.42 -10.18 16.37
N ILE A 233 -0.21 -10.66 17.44
CA ILE A 233 -1.56 -11.23 17.40
C ILE A 233 -2.59 -10.18 17.00
N ARG A 234 -2.49 -8.95 17.50
CA ARG A 234 -3.40 -7.87 17.13
C ARG A 234 -3.22 -7.48 15.67
N VAL A 235 -1.97 -7.41 15.20
CA VAL A 235 -1.63 -7.10 13.80
C VAL A 235 -2.12 -8.20 12.85
N THR A 236 -1.87 -9.47 13.16
CA THR A 236 -2.36 -10.59 12.35
C THR A 236 -3.88 -10.67 12.39
N ALA A 237 -4.51 -10.36 13.53
CA ALA A 237 -5.97 -10.34 13.63
C ALA A 237 -6.58 -9.25 12.75
N VAL A 238 -6.06 -8.01 12.76
CA VAL A 238 -6.61 -6.96 11.89
C VAL A 238 -6.39 -7.27 10.41
N ALA A 239 -5.26 -7.86 10.03
CA ALA A 239 -5.02 -8.30 8.67
C ALA A 239 -6.00 -9.41 8.25
N ALA A 240 -6.21 -10.41 9.11
CA ALA A 240 -7.15 -11.50 8.86
C ALA A 240 -8.59 -10.98 8.76
N VAL A 241 -8.99 -10.02 9.60
CA VAL A 241 -10.31 -9.38 9.53
C VAL A 241 -10.45 -8.56 8.25
N ALA A 242 -9.43 -7.81 7.83
CA ALA A 242 -9.47 -7.05 6.57
C ALA A 242 -9.63 -7.97 5.35
N ILE A 243 -8.87 -9.07 5.30
CA ILE A 243 -8.96 -10.08 4.24
C ILE A 243 -10.33 -10.77 4.29
N GLY A 244 -10.78 -11.23 5.46
CA GLY A 244 -12.06 -11.88 5.65
C GLY A 244 -13.25 -11.00 5.25
N LEU A 245 -13.22 -9.71 5.63
CA LEU A 245 -14.23 -8.73 5.23
C LEU A 245 -14.23 -8.52 3.71
N THR A 246 -13.06 -8.51 3.08
CA THR A 246 -12.96 -8.41 1.61
C THR A 246 -13.61 -9.60 0.92
N PHE A 247 -13.37 -10.83 1.41
CA PHE A 247 -14.02 -12.02 0.87
C PHE A 247 -15.53 -12.03 1.14
N LEU A 248 -15.96 -11.62 2.33
CA LEU A 248 -17.38 -11.47 2.66
C LEU A 248 -18.06 -10.51 1.69
N LEU A 249 -17.44 -9.36 1.41
CA LEU A 249 -17.96 -8.39 0.45
C LEU A 249 -18.04 -8.99 -0.95
N LYS A 250 -16.96 -9.61 -1.45
CA LYS A 250 -16.90 -10.14 -2.82
C LYS A 250 -17.82 -11.35 -3.06
N ILE A 251 -17.96 -12.25 -2.08
CA ILE A 251 -18.68 -13.52 -2.24
C ILE A 251 -20.16 -13.38 -1.87
N VAL A 252 -20.47 -12.58 -0.85
CA VAL A 252 -21.83 -12.49 -0.31
C VAL A 252 -22.48 -11.16 -0.66
N VAL A 253 -21.86 -10.04 -0.27
CA VAL A 253 -22.52 -8.73 -0.34
C VAL A 253 -22.69 -8.24 -1.78
N TYR A 254 -21.62 -8.25 -2.58
CA TYR A 254 -21.64 -7.75 -3.95
C TYR A 254 -22.64 -8.53 -4.84
N PRO A 255 -22.66 -9.87 -4.85
CA PRO A 255 -23.68 -10.60 -5.60
C PRO A 255 -25.10 -10.34 -5.08
N ALA A 256 -25.29 -10.20 -3.76
CA ALA A 256 -26.60 -9.92 -3.18
C ALA A 256 -27.18 -8.56 -3.59
N VAL A 257 -26.34 -7.58 -3.91
CA VAL A 257 -26.75 -6.27 -4.43
C VAL A 257 -26.71 -6.16 -5.96
N GLY A 258 -26.49 -7.28 -6.67
CA GLY A 258 -26.51 -7.34 -8.13
C GLY A 258 -25.23 -6.88 -8.82
N ILE A 259 -24.11 -6.74 -8.08
CA ILE A 259 -22.80 -6.49 -8.68
C ILE A 259 -22.27 -7.81 -9.24
N LEU A 260 -21.87 -7.79 -10.51
CA LEU A 260 -21.41 -8.98 -11.20
C LEU A 260 -20.02 -9.41 -10.70
N PRO A 261 -19.76 -10.72 -10.54
CA PRO A 261 -18.43 -11.20 -10.21
C PRO A 261 -17.45 -10.91 -11.35
N ALA A 262 -16.17 -10.84 -11.01
CA ALA A 262 -15.12 -10.73 -12.01
C ALA A 262 -15.05 -11.99 -12.88
N ASP A 263 -14.74 -11.80 -14.16
CA ASP A 263 -14.52 -12.91 -15.08
C ASP A 263 -13.23 -13.66 -14.70
N SER A 264 -13.29 -14.99 -14.76
CA SER A 264 -12.14 -15.86 -14.46
C SER A 264 -10.98 -15.71 -15.45
N SER A 265 -11.22 -15.06 -16.60
CA SER A 265 -10.19 -14.69 -17.57
C SER A 265 -9.07 -13.86 -16.95
N LEU A 266 -9.36 -13.04 -15.93
CA LEU A 266 -8.36 -12.24 -15.22
C LEU A 266 -7.36 -13.09 -14.42
N THR A 267 -7.71 -14.33 -14.09
CA THR A 267 -6.83 -15.27 -13.39
C THR A 267 -6.05 -16.16 -14.35
N TYR A 268 -6.69 -16.59 -15.43
CA TYR A 268 -6.14 -17.59 -16.35
C TYR A 268 -5.55 -17.02 -17.64
N GLY A 269 -5.79 -15.73 -17.92
CA GLY A 269 -5.32 -15.03 -19.10
C GLY A 269 -3.81 -15.14 -19.34
N PRO A 270 -2.96 -14.88 -18.34
CA PRO A 270 -1.52 -15.08 -18.47
C PRO A 270 -1.12 -16.50 -18.89
N ALA A 271 -1.82 -17.53 -18.37
CA ALA A 271 -1.57 -18.91 -18.75
C ALA A 271 -1.96 -19.18 -20.23
N TRP A 272 -3.00 -18.53 -20.74
CA TRP A 272 -3.39 -18.62 -22.15
C TRP A 272 -2.41 -17.88 -23.06
N ALA A 273 -1.93 -16.70 -22.65
CA ALA A 273 -0.88 -15.96 -23.35
C ALA A 273 0.43 -16.77 -23.43
N ASP A 274 0.83 -17.42 -22.33
CA ASP A 274 2.00 -18.31 -22.32
C ASP A 274 1.85 -19.48 -23.30
N ILE A 275 0.65 -20.07 -23.38
CA ILE A 275 0.34 -21.11 -24.38
C ILE A 275 0.48 -20.56 -25.80
N ALA A 276 -0.03 -19.35 -26.08
CA ALA A 276 0.08 -18.68 -27.37
C ALA A 276 1.55 -18.48 -27.77
N VAL A 277 2.37 -17.94 -26.85
CA VAL A 277 3.81 -17.75 -27.04
C VAL A 277 4.55 -19.07 -27.26
N ALA A 278 4.29 -20.08 -26.43
CA ALA A 278 4.90 -21.40 -26.57
C ALA A 278 4.54 -22.04 -27.91
N TYR A 279 3.28 -21.94 -28.33
CA TYR A 279 2.82 -22.47 -29.60
C TYR A 279 3.42 -21.73 -30.80
N ALA A 280 3.55 -20.40 -30.72
CA ALA A 280 4.17 -19.59 -31.77
C ALA A 280 5.66 -19.92 -31.94
N LYS A 281 6.40 -20.08 -30.83
CA LYS A 281 7.84 -20.39 -30.86
C LYS A 281 8.15 -21.83 -31.25
N SER A 282 7.36 -22.79 -30.81
CA SER A 282 7.64 -24.22 -31.04
C SER A 282 6.37 -25.02 -31.33
N PRO A 283 5.73 -24.85 -32.51
CA PRO A 283 4.50 -25.57 -32.84
C PRO A 283 4.67 -27.10 -32.89
N SER A 284 5.91 -27.58 -33.07
CA SER A 284 6.25 -29.01 -33.11
C SER A 284 6.27 -29.67 -31.72
N SER A 285 6.43 -28.92 -30.64
CA SER A 285 6.42 -29.46 -29.27
C SER A 285 5.01 -29.80 -28.75
N PHE A 286 3.99 -29.36 -29.49
CA PHE A 286 2.58 -29.62 -29.20
C PHE A 286 2.14 -30.92 -29.87
N SER A 287 1.58 -31.83 -29.07
CA SER A 287 1.00 -33.08 -29.57
C SER A 287 -0.24 -32.82 -30.43
N THR A 288 -0.70 -33.84 -31.15
CA THR A 288 -1.97 -33.75 -31.91
C THR A 288 -3.14 -33.41 -30.99
N ALA A 289 -3.19 -34.01 -29.80
CA ALA A 289 -4.23 -33.73 -28.80
C ALA A 289 -4.20 -32.27 -28.30
N ASP A 290 -3.00 -31.71 -28.10
CA ASP A 290 -2.83 -30.31 -27.67
C ASP A 290 -3.33 -29.37 -28.78
N LYS A 291 -2.95 -29.63 -30.04
CA LYS A 291 -3.41 -28.84 -31.19
C LYS A 291 -4.91 -28.91 -31.38
N ASP A 292 -5.52 -30.07 -31.14
CA ASP A 292 -6.96 -30.22 -31.24
C ASP A 292 -7.69 -29.49 -30.09
N LEU A 293 -7.07 -29.41 -28.90
CA LEU A 293 -7.56 -28.53 -27.83
C LEU A 293 -7.50 -27.06 -28.23
N LEU A 294 -6.39 -26.59 -28.79
CA LEU A 294 -6.26 -25.20 -29.25
C LEU A 294 -7.29 -24.86 -30.32
N LYS A 295 -7.50 -25.75 -31.31
CA LYS A 295 -8.50 -25.58 -32.38
C LYS A 295 -9.93 -25.48 -31.87
N ARG A 296 -10.27 -26.13 -30.75
CA ARG A 296 -11.61 -26.01 -30.11
C ARG A 296 -11.84 -24.59 -29.57
N VAL A 297 -10.77 -23.87 -29.26
CA VAL A 297 -10.83 -22.51 -28.70
C VAL A 297 -10.71 -21.47 -29.80
N ALA A 298 -9.72 -21.58 -30.67
CA ALA A 298 -9.50 -20.64 -31.78
C ALA A 298 -8.69 -21.30 -32.90
N PRO A 299 -8.76 -20.83 -34.16
CA PRO A 299 -7.86 -21.24 -35.21
C PRO A 299 -6.40 -21.13 -34.76
N LEU A 300 -5.56 -22.09 -35.14
CA LEU A 300 -4.14 -22.11 -34.76
C LEU A 300 -3.37 -20.87 -35.22
N ALA A 301 -3.83 -20.20 -36.27
CA ALA A 301 -3.30 -18.92 -36.70
C ALA A 301 -3.57 -17.81 -35.66
N GLU A 302 -4.81 -17.73 -35.13
CA GLU A 302 -5.19 -16.73 -34.11
C GLU A 302 -4.32 -16.84 -32.84
N TRP A 303 -3.97 -18.06 -32.43
CA TRP A 303 -3.03 -18.30 -31.32
C TRP A 303 -1.59 -17.84 -31.60
N LYS A 304 -1.16 -17.85 -32.86
CA LYS A 304 0.17 -17.35 -33.24
C LYS A 304 0.16 -15.84 -33.38
N ASP A 305 -0.90 -15.31 -33.97
CA ASP A 305 -1.05 -13.88 -34.23
C ASP A 305 -1.25 -13.08 -32.94
N SER A 306 -1.85 -13.70 -31.90
CA SER A 306 -2.01 -13.10 -30.58
C SER A 306 -0.80 -13.27 -29.67
N ALA A 307 0.25 -13.99 -30.09
CA ALA A 307 1.36 -14.32 -29.22
C ALA A 307 2.32 -13.14 -29.03
N ASP A 308 2.41 -12.63 -27.80
CA ASP A 308 3.38 -11.61 -27.41
C ASP A 308 4.09 -12.00 -26.11
N CYS A 309 5.42 -11.93 -26.11
CA CYS A 309 6.24 -12.25 -24.94
C CYS A 309 6.28 -11.12 -23.90
N TYR A 310 5.88 -9.91 -24.29
CA TYR A 310 5.95 -8.71 -23.46
C TYR A 310 4.59 -8.33 -22.90
N ASP A 311 3.49 -8.75 -23.54
CA ASP A 311 2.14 -8.34 -23.18
C ASP A 311 1.09 -9.44 -23.38
N ALA A 312 0.47 -9.88 -22.28
CA ALA A 312 -0.60 -10.86 -22.31
C ALA A 312 -1.91 -10.30 -22.90
N ASP A 313 -2.08 -8.99 -22.93
CA ASP A 313 -3.29 -8.30 -23.39
C ASP A 313 -3.61 -8.61 -24.86
N SER A 314 -2.58 -8.85 -25.67
CA SER A 314 -2.69 -9.27 -27.07
C SER A 314 -3.53 -10.56 -27.23
N THR A 315 -3.37 -11.51 -26.31
CA THR A 315 -4.15 -12.76 -26.26
C THR A 315 -5.44 -12.57 -25.46
N ASP A 316 -5.41 -11.84 -24.34
CA ASP A 316 -6.57 -11.69 -23.45
C ASP A 316 -7.68 -10.81 -24.03
N TYR A 317 -7.36 -9.87 -24.92
CA TYR A 317 -8.34 -9.04 -25.61
C TYR A 317 -8.73 -9.54 -27.00
N ALA A 318 -8.18 -10.67 -27.47
CA ALA A 318 -8.67 -11.38 -28.64
C ALA A 318 -10.08 -11.91 -28.33
N THR A 319 -11.09 -11.11 -28.69
CA THR A 319 -12.43 -11.14 -28.06
C THR A 319 -13.14 -12.49 -28.20
N ASN A 320 -12.85 -13.23 -29.27
CA ASN A 320 -13.41 -14.56 -29.52
C ASN A 320 -12.58 -15.68 -28.86
N LEU A 321 -11.27 -15.51 -28.75
CA LEU A 321 -10.37 -16.46 -28.09
C LEU A 321 -10.71 -16.55 -26.60
N THR A 322 -10.71 -15.43 -25.87
CA THR A 322 -10.93 -15.38 -24.41
C THR A 322 -12.27 -15.99 -24.01
N LYS A 323 -13.36 -15.63 -24.71
CA LYS A 323 -14.70 -16.18 -24.46
C LYS A 323 -14.78 -17.70 -24.64
N ARG A 324 -14.04 -18.25 -25.61
CA ARG A 324 -13.99 -19.70 -25.87
C ARG A 324 -13.03 -20.39 -24.90
N ALA A 325 -11.92 -19.75 -24.55
CA ALA A 325 -10.93 -20.24 -23.59
C ALA A 325 -11.54 -20.42 -22.20
N LEU A 326 -12.41 -19.51 -21.77
CA LEU A 326 -13.19 -19.62 -20.53
C LEU A 326 -14.00 -20.92 -20.41
N ARG A 327 -14.49 -21.46 -21.53
CA ARG A 327 -15.22 -22.75 -21.55
C ARG A 327 -14.28 -23.96 -21.49
N GLN A 328 -12.98 -23.76 -21.67
CA GLN A 328 -11.94 -24.79 -21.73
C GLN A 328 -10.83 -24.55 -20.69
N THR A 329 -11.11 -23.78 -19.64
CA THR A 329 -10.12 -23.34 -18.64
C THR A 329 -9.35 -24.51 -18.02
N GLY A 330 -10.04 -25.57 -17.56
CA GLY A 330 -9.39 -26.72 -16.93
C GLY A 330 -8.41 -27.45 -17.85
N PRO A 331 -8.84 -27.87 -19.06
CA PRO A 331 -7.95 -28.45 -20.06
C PRO A 331 -6.78 -27.53 -20.47
N LEU A 332 -7.02 -26.23 -20.70
CA LEU A 332 -5.97 -25.27 -21.05
C LEU A 332 -4.96 -25.09 -19.91
N PHE A 333 -5.44 -24.97 -18.66
CA PHE A 333 -4.54 -24.86 -17.51
C PHE A 333 -3.69 -26.11 -17.31
N SER A 334 -4.26 -27.29 -17.58
CA SER A 334 -3.52 -28.55 -17.56
C SER A 334 -2.44 -28.60 -18.64
N LEU A 335 -2.74 -28.12 -19.85
CA LEU A 335 -1.76 -27.98 -20.93
C LEU A 335 -0.64 -27.01 -20.54
N TRP A 336 -0.98 -25.84 -19.98
CA TRP A 336 0.00 -24.86 -19.51
C TRP A 336 0.96 -25.47 -18.47
N LEU A 337 0.43 -26.20 -17.47
CA LEU A 337 1.26 -26.91 -16.48
C LEU A 337 2.17 -27.96 -17.11
N GLN A 338 1.73 -28.64 -18.17
CA GLN A 338 2.58 -29.59 -18.90
C GLN A 338 3.70 -28.88 -19.66
N LEU A 339 3.41 -27.74 -20.29
CA LEU A 339 4.41 -26.94 -21.01
C LEU A 339 5.49 -26.42 -20.06
N LEU A 340 5.12 -25.96 -18.87
CA LEU A 340 6.06 -25.53 -17.82
C LEU A 340 6.98 -26.65 -17.31
N ARG A 341 6.60 -27.93 -17.48
CA ARG A 341 7.45 -29.07 -17.08
C ARG A 341 8.38 -29.56 -18.19
N ARG A 342 8.10 -29.18 -19.44
CA ARG A 342 8.88 -29.58 -20.63
C ARG A 342 10.04 -28.63 -20.91
N HIS A 343 10.09 -27.48 -20.23
CA HIS A 343 11.11 -26.44 -20.30
C HIS A 343 11.63 -26.15 -18.90
#